data_AF-A0A2S5LHI4-F1
#
_entry.id   AF-A0A2S5LHI4-F1
#
_cell.length_a   1.000
_cell.length_b   1.000
_cell.length_c   1.000
_cell.angle_alpha   90.00
_cell.angle_beta   90.00
_cell.angle_gamma   90.00
#
_symmetry.space_group_name_H-M   'P 1'
#
loop_
_entity.id
_entity.type
_entity.pdbx_description
1 polymer ?
#
loop_
_entity_poly.entity_id
_entity_poly.type
_entity_poly.pdbx_seq_one_letter_code
_entity_poly.pdbx_strand_id
1 'polypeptide(L)'
;GKTFRNAAGVVVASNITSHPARGVGAWSDDDLKRAITQGIARDGVPLKPPMSTLSKAHFSKMSPDDLDALLVWLRSIPPKE
;
A
#
# COMPACT_ATOMS: atom_id res chain seq x y z
N GLY A 1 12.12 -5.14 3.61
CA GLY A 1 11.50 -4.41 2.50
C GLY A 1 12.53 -3.58 1.76
N LYS A 2 12.18 -3.00 0.61
CA LYS A 2 13.06 -2.09 -0.14
C LYS A 2 13.31 -0.81 0.67
N THR A 3 14.55 -0.31 0.67
CA THR A 3 14.90 0.96 1.31
C THR A 3 14.79 2.10 0.32
N PHE A 4 14.11 3.18 0.73
CA PHE A 4 14.03 4.44 0.02
C PHE A 4 14.81 5.49 0.80
N ARG A 5 15.69 6.22 0.10
CA ARG A 5 16.46 7.33 0.65
C ARG A 5 16.00 8.60 -0.04
N ASN A 6 15.56 9.59 0.74
CA ASN A 6 15.14 10.90 0.22
C ASN A 6 15.51 12.01 1.21
N ALA A 7 15.15 13.25 0.88
CA ALA A 7 15.41 14.41 1.74
C ALA A 7 14.76 14.32 3.14
N ALA A 8 13.73 13.47 3.31
CA ALA A 8 13.08 13.22 4.59
C ALA A 8 13.74 12.08 5.40
N GLY A 9 14.81 11.46 4.88
CA GLY A 9 15.58 10.42 5.56
C GLY A 9 15.50 9.04 4.89
N VAL A 10 15.67 8.00 5.70
CA VAL A 10 15.66 6.60 5.27
C VAL A 10 14.34 5.96 5.67
N VAL A 11 13.60 5.46 4.68
CA VAL A 11 12.31 4.79 4.88
C VAL A 11 12.40 3.37 4.34
N VAL A 12 11.96 2.40 5.13
CA VAL A 12 11.92 0.98 4.72
C VAL A 12 10.49 0.62 4.36
N ALA A 13 10.29 0.06 3.17
CA ALA A 13 9.00 -0.42 2.72
C ALA A 13 8.48 -1.53 3.65
N SER A 14 7.22 -1.39 4.07
CA SER A 14 6.51 -2.44 4.79
C SER A 14 6.29 -3.67 3.91
N ASN A 15 6.06 -4.82 4.54
CA ASN A 15 5.61 -6.01 3.85
C ASN A 15 4.16 -5.79 3.38
N ILE A 16 3.92 -5.99 2.09
CA ILE A 16 2.60 -5.84 1.45
C ILE A 16 2.09 -7.16 0.86
N THR A 17 2.70 -8.29 1.23
CA THR A 17 2.22 -9.61 0.82
C THR A 17 0.98 -10.02 1.61
N SER A 18 0.35 -11.12 1.21
CA SER A 18 -0.86 -11.68 1.84
C SER A 18 -0.65 -12.24 3.25
N HIS A 19 0.48 -11.97 3.91
CA HIS A 19 0.71 -12.40 5.29
C HIS A 19 -0.34 -11.75 6.23
N PRO A 20 -1.04 -12.52 7.09
CA PRO A 20 -2.16 -12.01 7.90
C PRO A 20 -1.76 -10.98 8.97
N ALA A 21 -0.63 -11.19 9.67
CA ALA A 21 -0.17 -10.28 10.73
C ALA A 21 0.91 -9.26 10.32
N ARG A 22 1.84 -9.66 9.44
CA ARG A 22 3.02 -8.87 9.05
C ARG A 22 2.86 -8.17 7.71
N GLY A 23 1.89 -8.59 6.90
CA GLY A 23 1.57 -8.02 5.60
C GLY A 23 0.19 -7.37 5.58
N VAL A 24 -0.45 -7.41 4.42
CA VAL A 24 -1.79 -6.84 4.22
C VAL A 24 -2.88 -7.90 4.13
N GLY A 25 -2.59 -9.15 4.51
CA GLY A 25 -3.54 -10.26 4.39
C GLY A 25 -4.85 -10.04 5.14
N ALA A 26 -4.81 -9.32 6.27
CA ALA A 26 -5.99 -8.97 7.07
C ALA A 26 -6.65 -7.62 6.67
N TRP A 27 -6.15 -6.93 5.65
CA TRP A 27 -6.72 -5.65 5.20
C TRP A 27 -7.91 -5.93 4.27
N SER A 28 -8.96 -5.11 4.40
CA SER A 28 -10.08 -5.16 3.46
C SER A 28 -9.67 -4.58 2.09
N ASP A 29 -10.45 -4.86 1.05
CA ASP A 29 -10.20 -4.28 -0.28
C ASP A 29 -10.33 -2.75 -0.25
N ASP A 30 -11.27 -2.21 0.54
CA ASP A 30 -11.44 -0.77 0.71
C ASP A 30 -10.25 -0.12 1.43
N ASP A 31 -9.68 -0.80 2.43
CA ASP A 31 -8.46 -0.32 3.10
C ASP A 31 -7.29 -0.26 2.11
N LEU A 32 -7.15 -1.27 1.25
CA LEU A 32 -6.09 -1.31 0.26
C LEU A 32 -6.28 -0.27 -0.84
N LYS A 33 -7.51 -0.12 -1.37
CA LYS A 33 -7.85 0.94 -2.34
C LYS A 33 -7.53 2.32 -1.77
N ARG A 34 -7.93 2.56 -0.52
CA ARG A 34 -7.67 3.83 0.17
C ARG A 34 -6.17 4.05 0.42
N ALA A 35 -5.44 3.01 0.80
CA ALA A 35 -3.99 3.08 0.95
C ALA A 35 -3.28 3.43 -0.36
N ILE A 36 -3.68 2.81 -1.48
CA ILE A 36 -3.08 3.02 -2.80
C ILE A 36 -3.42 4.40 -3.37
N THR A 37 -4.68 4.81 -3.31
CA THR A 37 -5.16 6.03 -3.98
C THR A 37 -5.02 7.29 -3.13
N GLN A 38 -5.11 7.16 -1.81
CA GLN A 38 -5.13 8.29 -0.88
C GLN A 38 -3.93 8.32 0.07
N GLY A 39 -3.19 7.22 0.19
CA GLY A 39 -2.04 7.14 1.09
C GLY A 39 -2.44 7.08 2.55
N ILE A 40 -3.57 6.44 2.87
CA ILE A 40 -4.13 6.31 4.23
C ILE A 40 -4.16 4.83 4.62
N ALA A 41 -3.60 4.49 5.78
CA ALA A 41 -3.57 3.13 6.30
C ALA A 41 -4.94 2.63 6.76
N ARG A 42 -5.02 1.33 7.11
CA ARG A 42 -6.23 0.68 7.66
C ARG A 42 -6.77 1.35 8.92
N ASP A 43 -5.92 1.98 9.71
CA ASP A 43 -6.27 2.70 10.94
C ASP A 43 -6.72 4.14 10.69
N GLY A 44 -6.78 4.57 9.43
CA GLY A 44 -7.14 5.93 9.04
C GLY A 44 -6.00 6.94 9.12
N VAL A 45 -4.80 6.54 9.54
CA VAL A 45 -3.65 7.43 9.66
C VAL A 45 -2.93 7.53 8.30
N PRO A 46 -2.43 8.72 7.90
CA PRO A 46 -1.61 8.85 6.70
C PRO A 46 -0.37 7.93 6.75
N LEU A 47 -0.06 7.30 5.62
CA LEU A 47 1.15 6.50 5.46
C LEU A 47 2.41 7.35 5.64
N LYS A 48 3.51 6.70 5.99
CA LYS A 48 4.80 7.40 6.07
C LYS A 48 5.19 7.94 4.69
N PRO A 49 5.79 9.15 4.61
CA PRO A 49 6.41 9.64 3.39
C PRO A 49 7.39 8.60 2.82
N PRO A 50 7.49 8.44 1.49
CA PRO A 50 6.82 9.26 0.48
C PRO A 50 5.39 8.79 0.14
N MET A 51 4.89 7.68 0.72
CA MET A 51 3.63 7.09 0.27
C MET A 51 2.39 7.94 0.57
N SER A 52 2.37 8.74 1.65
CA SER A 52 1.26 9.67 1.91
C SER A 52 1.04 10.69 0.79
N THR A 53 2.09 11.08 0.08
CA THR A 53 2.00 12.08 -0.99
C THR A 53 1.96 11.43 -2.37
N LEU A 54 2.79 10.41 -2.62
CA LEU A 54 2.86 9.74 -3.92
C LEU A 54 1.56 9.03 -4.29
N SER A 55 0.83 8.48 -3.31
CA SER A 55 -0.49 7.87 -3.52
C SER A 55 -1.43 8.83 -4.24
N LYS A 56 -1.58 10.04 -3.70
CA LYS A 56 -2.44 11.07 -4.30
C LYS A 56 -1.88 11.60 -5.63
N ALA A 57 -0.56 11.77 -5.72
CA ALA A 57 0.07 12.35 -6.91
C ALA A 57 0.03 11.42 -8.14
N HIS A 58 0.13 10.11 -7.94
CA HIS A 58 0.30 9.15 -9.05
C HIS A 58 -0.84 8.14 -9.20
N PHE A 59 -1.57 7.84 -8.12
CA PHE A 59 -2.52 6.73 -8.11
C PHE A 59 -3.97 7.16 -7.83
N SER A 60 -4.23 8.43 -7.48
CA SER A 60 -5.57 8.94 -7.19
C SER A 60 -6.56 8.86 -8.36
N LYS A 61 -6.05 8.74 -9.59
CA LYS A 61 -6.86 8.69 -10.83
C LYS A 61 -6.94 7.30 -11.45
N MET A 62 -6.48 6.25 -10.76
CA MET A 62 -6.64 4.88 -11.26
C MET A 62 -8.13 4.54 -11.42
N SER A 63 -8.45 3.76 -12.46
CA SER A 63 -9.81 3.26 -12.64
C SER A 63 -10.16 2.25 -11.53
N PRO A 64 -11.45 2.11 -11.16
CA PRO A 64 -11.87 1.07 -10.23
C PRO A 64 -11.48 -0.35 -10.68
N ASP A 65 -11.61 -0.63 -11.98
CA ASP A 65 -11.31 -1.94 -12.56
C ASP A 65 -9.81 -2.29 -12.45
N ASP A 66 -8.92 -1.32 -12.70
CA ASP A 66 -7.48 -1.51 -12.54
C ASP A 66 -7.10 -1.73 -11.07
N LEU A 67 -7.76 -1.02 -10.15
CA LEU A 67 -7.55 -1.22 -8.71
C LEU A 67 -7.98 -2.62 -8.28
N ASP A 68 -9.15 -3.08 -8.72
CA ASP A 68 -9.65 -4.42 -8.41
C ASP A 68 -8.72 -5.51 -8.97
N ALA A 69 -8.29 -5.37 -10.22
CA ALA A 69 -7.32 -6.29 -10.82
C ALA A 69 -5.98 -6.29 -10.06
N LEU A 70 -5.48 -5.11 -9.66
CA LEU A 70 -4.27 -4.98 -8.86
C LEU A 70 -4.41 -5.65 -7.49
N LEU A 71 -5.57 -5.54 -6.84
CA LEU A 71 -5.83 -6.19 -5.55
C LEU A 71 -5.88 -7.71 -5.68
N VAL A 72 -6.55 -8.23 -6.71
CA VAL A 72 -6.57 -9.68 -6.99
C VAL A 72 -5.15 -10.19 -7.19
N TRP A 73 -4.34 -9.49 -8.00
CA TRP A 73 -2.94 -9.84 -8.18
C TRP A 73 -2.15 -9.76 -6.88
N LEU A 74 -2.29 -8.69 -6.09
CA LEU A 74 -1.60 -8.50 -4.82
C LEU A 74 -1.91 -9.63 -3.84
N ARG A 75 -3.17 -10.04 -3.75
CA ARG A 75 -3.62 -11.15 -2.90
C ARG A 75 -3.07 -12.50 -3.36
N SER A 76 -2.77 -12.66 -4.65
CA SER A 76 -2.16 -13.89 -5.19
C SER A 76 -0.67 -14.06 -4.80
N ILE A 77 -0.01 -13.00 -4.36
CA ILE A 77 1.42 -13.05 -4.01
C ILE A 77 1.62 -13.86 -2.72
N PRO A 78 2.50 -14.88 -2.73
CA PRO A 78 2.78 -15.67 -1.53
C PRO A 78 3.23 -14.81 -0.34
N PRO A 79 2.80 -15.15 0.89
CA PRO A 79 3.17 -14.41 2.07
C PRO A 79 4.70 -14.45 2.28
N LYS A 80 5.24 -13.33 2.79
CA LYS A 80 6.62 -13.22 3.26
C LYS A 80 6.65 -12.89 4.75
N GLU A 81 7.64 -13.41 5.45
CA GLU A 81 7.92 -13.16 6.87
C GLU A 81 8.60 -11.79 7.12
#